data_AF-A0A2W5D3P8-F1
#
_entry.id   AF-A0A2W5D3P8-F1
#
_cell.length_a   1.000
_cell.length_b   1.000
_cell.length_c   1.000
_cell.angle_alpha   90.00
_cell.angle_beta   90.00
_cell.angle_gamma   90.00
#
_symmetry.space_group_name_H-M   'P 1'
#
loop_
_entity.id
_entity.type
_entity.pdbx_description
1 polymer ?
#
loop_
_entity_poly.entity_id
_entity_poly.type
_entity_poly.pdbx_seq_one_letter_code
_entity_poly.pdbx_strand_id
1 'polypeptide(L)'
;MSNWRRLLADERERLNFPDLFYRQLEAMADALLASGEVDAPEHQNMIHIAAAGREHAQDCQRKAHQVHWRNGTYQLVNAAGESPGALVGGRYVPDYTVAENDLTANGVVELTPEGLRVVCRTLRHTQASIVDLQLVTASGTHYVLHPLSVHRDGVDLPVLTDPDAFGALLDLLFASEHLGEARRAHIRQRLELSLFRVCRRCRNTLQREDCPICSGRGFLPRVTADGVLARASEEERKTC
;
A
#
# COMPACT_ATOMS: atom_id res chain seq x y z
N MET A 1 4.14 -5.46 -33.02
CA MET A 1 3.79 -4.09 -32.53
C MET A 1 2.37 -3.89 -31.94
N SER A 2 1.27 -4.31 -32.59
CA SER A 2 -0.12 -4.00 -32.14
C SER A 2 -0.48 -4.56 -30.75
N ASN A 3 -0.03 -5.78 -30.43
CA ASN A 3 -0.26 -6.40 -29.12
C ASN A 3 0.46 -5.69 -27.96
N TRP A 4 1.64 -5.14 -28.21
CA TRP A 4 2.39 -4.38 -27.20
C TRP A 4 1.67 -3.08 -26.83
N ARG A 5 1.21 -2.32 -27.84
CA ARG A 5 0.43 -1.09 -27.62
C ARG A 5 -0.91 -1.36 -26.94
N ARG A 6 -1.57 -2.47 -27.31
CA ARG A 6 -2.82 -2.90 -26.66
C ARG A 6 -2.60 -3.24 -25.19
N LEU A 7 -1.53 -3.96 -24.86
CA LEU A 7 -1.19 -4.27 -23.47
C LEU A 7 -0.86 -2.98 -22.70
N LEU A 8 -0.06 -2.08 -23.28
CA LEU A 8 0.28 -0.78 -22.67
C LEU A 8 -0.96 0.05 -22.30
N ALA A 9 -2.05 -0.05 -23.08
CA ALA A 9 -3.31 0.64 -22.83
C ALA A 9 -4.17 0.00 -21.72
N ASP A 10 -3.81 -1.17 -21.20
CA ASP A 10 -4.53 -1.81 -20.09
C ASP A 10 -4.16 -1.14 -18.75
N GLU A 11 -4.85 -0.03 -18.48
CA GLU A 11 -4.65 0.76 -17.28
C GLU A 11 -4.90 -0.03 -15.98
N ARG A 12 -5.83 -0.99 -16.01
CA ARG A 12 -6.18 -1.77 -14.82
C ARG A 12 -5.01 -2.65 -14.40
N GLU A 13 -4.43 -3.42 -15.32
CA GLU A 13 -3.27 -4.26 -15.03
C GLU A 13 -2.04 -3.40 -14.71
N ARG A 14 -1.86 -2.29 -15.44
CA ARG A 14 -0.76 -1.32 -15.24
C ARG A 14 -0.70 -0.76 -13.81
N LEU A 15 -1.83 -0.30 -13.29
CA LEU A 15 -1.90 0.33 -11.96
C LEU A 15 -1.93 -0.69 -10.83
N ASN A 16 -2.46 -1.88 -11.09
CA ASN A 16 -2.59 -2.90 -10.06
C ASN A 16 -1.33 -3.76 -9.94
N PHE A 17 -0.72 -4.18 -11.05
CA PHE A 17 0.42 -5.08 -11.01
C PHE A 17 1.62 -4.50 -11.77
N PRO A 18 2.10 -3.29 -11.43
CA PRO A 18 3.07 -2.56 -12.25
C PRO A 18 4.34 -3.38 -12.48
N ASP A 19 4.90 -4.02 -11.47
CA ASP A 19 6.15 -4.77 -11.63
C ASP A 19 5.98 -6.01 -12.53
N LEU A 20 4.84 -6.70 -12.49
CA LEU A 20 4.57 -7.83 -13.37
C LEU A 20 4.26 -7.35 -14.80
N PHE A 21 3.40 -6.36 -14.91
CA PHE A 21 2.93 -5.78 -16.16
C PHE A 21 4.08 -5.19 -16.99
N TYR A 22 4.95 -4.40 -16.38
CA TYR A 22 6.07 -3.78 -17.10
C TYR A 22 7.18 -4.78 -17.42
N ARG A 23 7.41 -5.80 -16.59
CA ARG A 23 8.28 -6.93 -16.98
C ARG A 23 7.75 -7.67 -18.21
N GLN A 24 6.44 -7.85 -18.31
CA GLN A 24 5.83 -8.44 -19.49
C GLN A 24 5.98 -7.56 -20.74
N LEU A 25 5.82 -6.24 -20.60
CA LEU A 25 6.05 -5.28 -21.70
C LEU A 25 7.51 -5.25 -22.17
N GLU A 26 8.47 -5.29 -21.24
CA GLU A 26 9.91 -5.40 -21.52
C GLU A 26 10.21 -6.69 -22.29
N ALA A 27 9.75 -7.85 -21.79
CA ALA A 27 9.94 -9.14 -22.46
C ALA A 27 9.30 -9.20 -23.86
N MET A 28 8.14 -8.56 -24.06
CA MET A 28 7.53 -8.45 -25.38
C MET A 28 8.32 -7.54 -26.33
N ALA A 29 8.94 -6.47 -25.83
CA ALA A 29 9.81 -5.62 -26.64
C ALA A 29 11.05 -6.41 -27.09
N ASP A 30 11.68 -7.16 -26.18
CA ASP A 30 12.84 -8.00 -26.49
C ASP A 30 12.51 -9.05 -27.56
N ALA A 31 11.33 -9.68 -27.48
CA ALA A 31 10.88 -10.64 -28.47
C ALA A 31 10.68 -10.01 -29.86
N LEU A 32 10.16 -8.78 -29.94
CA LEU A 32 9.97 -8.05 -31.20
C LEU A 32 11.31 -7.63 -31.84
N LEU A 33 12.30 -7.27 -31.03
CA LEU A 33 13.65 -6.99 -31.52
C LEU A 33 14.28 -8.28 -32.06
N ALA A 34 14.15 -9.39 -31.33
CA ALA A 34 14.68 -10.69 -31.74
C ALA A 34 14.03 -11.23 -33.03
N SER A 35 12.75 -10.93 -33.28
CA SER A 35 12.06 -11.29 -34.53
C SER A 35 12.34 -10.34 -35.69
N GLY A 36 13.04 -9.22 -35.46
CA GLY A 36 13.30 -8.17 -36.45
C GLY A 36 12.06 -7.35 -36.82
N GLU A 37 10.98 -7.44 -36.02
CA GLU A 37 9.76 -6.65 -36.22
C GLU A 37 9.92 -5.17 -35.80
N VAL A 38 10.93 -4.88 -34.99
CA VAL A 38 11.33 -3.52 -34.61
C VAL A 38 12.85 -3.39 -34.69
N ASP A 39 13.34 -2.18 -34.96
CA ASP A 39 14.76 -1.88 -34.92
C ASP A 39 15.25 -1.52 -33.49
N ALA A 40 16.56 -1.39 -33.33
CA ALA A 40 17.15 -1.08 -32.02
C ALA A 40 16.71 0.28 -31.45
N PRO A 41 16.62 1.38 -32.24
CA PRO A 41 16.01 2.63 -31.78
C PRO A 41 14.56 2.49 -31.30
N GLU A 42 13.71 1.78 -32.04
CA GLU A 42 12.31 1.53 -31.66
C GLU A 42 12.21 0.71 -30.37
N HIS A 43 13.01 -0.36 -30.25
CA HIS A 43 13.10 -1.15 -29.02
C HIS A 43 13.49 -0.28 -27.82
N GLN A 44 14.53 0.54 -27.95
CA GLN A 44 14.97 1.42 -26.87
C GLN A 44 13.86 2.39 -26.43
N ASN A 45 13.11 2.95 -27.38
CA ASN A 45 11.97 3.80 -27.08
C ASN A 45 10.86 3.04 -26.34
N MET A 46 10.58 1.79 -26.72
CA MET A 46 9.61 0.94 -26.03
C MET A 46 10.02 0.66 -24.57
N ILE A 47 11.29 0.37 -24.32
CA ILE A 47 11.83 0.18 -22.97
C ILE A 47 11.70 1.46 -22.15
N HIS A 48 11.99 2.63 -22.72
CA HIS A 48 11.83 3.91 -22.03
C HIS A 48 10.37 4.19 -21.65
N ILE A 49 9.41 3.93 -22.55
CA ILE A 49 7.99 4.08 -22.27
C ILE A 49 7.55 3.14 -21.13
N ALA A 50 8.01 1.88 -21.15
CA ALA A 50 7.73 0.92 -20.09
C ALA A 50 8.31 1.38 -18.74
N ALA A 51 9.56 1.85 -18.71
CA ALA A 51 10.20 2.34 -17.49
C ALA A 51 9.47 3.57 -16.90
N ALA A 52 9.15 4.57 -17.73
CA ALA A 52 8.42 5.76 -17.31
C ALA A 52 7.01 5.41 -16.80
N GLY A 53 6.34 4.49 -17.49
CA GLY A 53 5.05 4.00 -17.07
C GLY A 53 5.10 3.26 -15.72
N ARG A 54 6.15 2.47 -15.47
CA ARG A 54 6.36 1.76 -14.19
C ARG A 54 6.51 2.74 -13.05
N GLU A 55 7.37 3.75 -13.23
CA GLU A 55 7.60 4.77 -12.21
C GLU A 55 6.30 5.53 -11.87
N HIS A 56 5.53 5.93 -12.88
CA HIS A 56 4.26 6.61 -12.68
C HIS A 56 3.23 5.71 -11.96
N ALA A 57 3.12 4.44 -12.34
CA ALA A 57 2.20 3.50 -11.67
C ALA A 57 2.60 3.26 -10.21
N GLN A 58 3.89 3.12 -9.92
CA GLN A 58 4.41 3.02 -8.55
C GLN A 58 4.15 4.30 -7.74
N ASP A 59 4.22 5.48 -8.37
CA ASP A 59 3.87 6.74 -7.73
C ASP A 59 2.39 6.81 -7.36
N CYS A 60 1.52 6.41 -8.29
CA CYS A 60 0.09 6.33 -8.02
C CYS A 60 -0.25 5.35 -6.92
N GLN A 61 0.42 4.19 -6.89
CA GLN A 61 0.31 3.27 -5.77
C GLN A 61 0.75 3.94 -4.48
N ARG A 62 1.94 4.57 -4.39
CA ARG A 62 2.40 5.25 -3.17
C ARG A 62 1.40 6.31 -2.67
N LYS A 63 0.79 7.08 -3.57
CA LYS A 63 -0.22 8.09 -3.24
C LYS A 63 -1.54 7.49 -2.78
N ALA A 64 -2.02 6.43 -3.42
CA ALA A 64 -3.26 5.75 -3.03
C ALA A 64 -3.09 4.92 -1.76
N HIS A 65 -1.90 4.37 -1.54
CA HIS A 65 -1.53 3.43 -0.49
C HIS A 65 -0.70 4.09 0.63
N GLN A 66 -0.93 5.37 0.95
CA GLN A 66 -0.16 6.07 1.99
C GLN A 66 -0.18 5.35 3.36
N VAL A 67 -1.25 4.60 3.65
CA VAL A 67 -1.43 3.84 4.91
C VAL A 67 -1.77 2.36 4.67
N HIS A 68 -2.28 2.00 3.48
CA HIS A 68 -2.63 0.63 3.10
C HIS A 68 -1.55 0.00 2.21
N TRP A 69 -0.75 -0.93 2.71
CA TRP A 69 0.14 -1.78 1.91
C TRP A 69 -0.64 -2.80 1.09
N ARG A 70 -0.50 -2.76 -0.25
CA ARG A 70 -1.16 -3.70 -1.17
C ARG A 70 -0.84 -5.18 -0.87
N ASN A 71 0.41 -5.46 -0.52
CA ASN A 71 0.93 -6.75 -0.10
C ASN A 71 0.78 -6.99 1.42
N GLY A 72 -0.07 -6.20 2.08
CA GLY A 72 -0.37 -6.33 3.49
C GLY A 72 -1.41 -7.41 3.78
N THR A 73 -1.38 -7.88 5.01
CA THR A 73 -2.46 -8.65 5.63
C THR A 73 -3.17 -7.75 6.63
N TYR A 74 -4.48 -7.64 6.50
CA TYR A 74 -5.35 -6.82 7.35
C TYR A 74 -6.48 -7.64 7.90
N GLN A 75 -6.70 -7.59 9.20
CA GLN A 75 -7.95 -8.08 9.78
C GLN A 75 -9.02 -6.99 9.65
N LEU A 76 -10.23 -7.36 9.23
CA LEU A 76 -11.38 -6.46 9.27
C LEU A 76 -11.98 -6.54 10.67
N VAL A 77 -12.25 -5.40 11.29
CA VAL A 77 -12.91 -5.34 12.60
C VAL A 77 -14.03 -4.31 12.55
N ASN A 78 -15.25 -4.71 12.93
CA ASN A 78 -16.39 -3.80 13.03
C ASN A 78 -16.41 -3.06 14.38
N ALA A 79 -17.35 -2.14 14.57
CA ALA A 79 -17.50 -1.40 15.83
C ALA A 79 -17.81 -2.29 17.05
N ALA A 80 -18.35 -3.49 16.85
CA ALA A 80 -18.61 -4.48 17.90
C ALA A 80 -17.38 -5.34 18.24
N GLY A 81 -16.26 -5.17 17.52
CA GLY A 81 -15.05 -5.98 17.67
C GLY A 81 -15.08 -7.32 16.93
N GLU A 82 -16.10 -7.57 16.13
CA GLU A 82 -16.23 -8.79 15.34
C GLU A 82 -15.45 -8.68 14.03
N SER A 83 -14.93 -9.81 13.57
CA SER A 83 -14.12 -9.89 12.36
C SER A 83 -14.77 -10.80 11.31
N PRO A 84 -15.33 -10.26 10.22
CA PRO A 84 -15.89 -11.07 9.15
C PRO A 84 -14.82 -11.74 8.27
N GLY A 85 -13.54 -11.51 8.54
CA GLY A 85 -12.43 -12.01 7.71
C GLY A 85 -11.28 -11.01 7.59
N ALA A 86 -10.46 -11.22 6.56
CA ALA A 86 -9.22 -10.48 6.36
C ALA A 86 -8.99 -10.10 4.88
N LEU A 87 -8.22 -9.05 4.64
CA LEU A 87 -7.56 -8.82 3.34
C LEU A 87 -6.16 -9.42 3.41
N VAL A 88 -5.85 -10.38 2.54
CA VAL A 88 -4.54 -11.02 2.43
C VAL A 88 -3.97 -10.75 1.05
N GLY A 89 -2.91 -9.94 0.96
CA GLY A 89 -2.31 -9.56 -0.33
C GLY A 89 -3.32 -8.87 -1.26
N GLY A 90 -4.25 -8.11 -0.69
CA GLY A 90 -5.33 -7.45 -1.41
C GLY A 90 -6.49 -8.37 -1.80
N ARG A 91 -6.54 -9.64 -1.40
CA ARG A 91 -7.72 -10.49 -1.59
C ARG A 91 -8.53 -10.59 -0.31
N TYR A 92 -9.84 -10.47 -0.39
CA TYR A 92 -10.71 -10.76 0.76
C TYR A 92 -10.83 -12.27 0.99
N VAL A 93 -10.56 -12.67 2.23
CA VAL A 93 -10.66 -14.02 2.75
C VAL A 93 -11.71 -14.00 3.86
N PRO A 94 -12.89 -14.59 3.65
CA PRO A 94 -13.96 -14.57 4.64
C PRO A 94 -13.63 -15.48 5.83
N ASP A 95 -14.10 -15.08 7.01
CA ASP A 95 -14.28 -15.98 8.14
C ASP A 95 -15.69 -16.60 8.07
N TYR A 96 -15.75 -17.88 7.73
CA TYR A 96 -17.02 -18.61 7.55
C TYR A 96 -17.75 -18.90 8.87
N THR A 97 -17.15 -18.58 10.02
CA THR A 97 -17.80 -18.75 11.33
C THR A 97 -18.68 -17.57 11.72
N VAL A 98 -18.55 -16.45 11.00
CA VAL A 98 -19.32 -15.22 11.21
C VAL A 98 -20.48 -15.15 10.22
N ALA A 99 -21.57 -14.49 10.61
CA ALA A 99 -22.74 -14.28 9.75
C ALA A 99 -22.35 -13.64 8.39
N GLU A 100 -23.19 -13.87 7.39
CA GLU A 100 -23.01 -13.28 6.05
C GLU A 100 -22.77 -11.77 6.14
N ASN A 101 -21.81 -11.30 5.33
CA ASN A 101 -21.50 -9.89 5.16
C ASN A 101 -21.47 -9.56 3.67
N ASP A 102 -21.39 -8.27 3.33
CA ASP A 102 -21.48 -7.81 1.93
C ASP A 102 -20.26 -8.16 1.05
N LEU A 103 -19.18 -8.68 1.65
CA LEU A 103 -17.97 -9.04 0.94
C LEU A 103 -18.01 -10.52 0.53
N THR A 104 -17.54 -10.79 -0.69
CA THR A 104 -17.52 -12.17 -1.23
C THR A 104 -16.08 -12.66 -1.33
N ALA A 105 -15.87 -13.97 -1.23
CA ALA A 105 -14.54 -14.60 -1.30
C ALA A 105 -13.74 -14.31 -2.59
N ASN A 106 -14.36 -13.71 -3.61
CA ASN A 106 -13.75 -13.26 -4.86
C ASN A 106 -13.46 -11.75 -4.91
N GLY A 107 -13.57 -11.05 -3.79
CA GLY A 107 -13.23 -9.65 -3.64
C GLY A 107 -11.71 -9.43 -3.72
N VAL A 108 -11.29 -8.52 -4.59
CA VAL A 108 -9.89 -8.11 -4.74
C VAL A 108 -9.80 -6.59 -4.64
N VAL A 109 -8.81 -6.10 -3.92
CA VAL A 109 -8.46 -4.69 -3.81
C VAL A 109 -7.87 -4.24 -5.13
N GLU A 110 -8.52 -3.29 -5.77
CA GLU A 110 -8.12 -2.70 -7.03
C GLU A 110 -8.10 -1.18 -6.88
N LEU A 111 -7.09 -0.54 -7.48
CA LEU A 111 -7.09 0.90 -7.67
C LEU A 111 -8.00 1.23 -8.86
N THR A 112 -9.07 1.98 -8.60
CA THR A 112 -10.02 2.50 -9.59
C THR A 112 -9.90 4.03 -9.69
N PRO A 113 -10.53 4.68 -10.69
CA PRO A 113 -10.57 6.14 -10.77
C PRO A 113 -11.15 6.82 -9.50
N GLU A 114 -12.02 6.11 -8.78
CA GLU A 114 -12.64 6.57 -7.53
C GLU A 114 -11.84 6.20 -6.27
N GLY A 115 -10.62 5.69 -6.42
CA GLY A 115 -9.73 5.27 -5.33
C GLY A 115 -9.64 3.75 -5.15
N LEU A 116 -9.22 3.31 -3.96
CA LEU A 116 -9.08 1.89 -3.66
C LEU A 116 -10.45 1.26 -3.41
N ARG A 117 -10.75 0.16 -4.10
CA ARG A 117 -12.03 -0.56 -4.04
C ARG A 117 -11.81 -2.04 -3.86
N VAL A 118 -12.71 -2.69 -3.11
CA VAL A 118 -12.83 -4.16 -3.16
C VAL A 118 -13.83 -4.50 -4.26
N VAL A 119 -13.36 -5.17 -5.31
CA VAL A 119 -14.15 -5.51 -6.49
C VAL A 119 -14.31 -7.02 -6.57
N CYS A 120 -15.55 -7.50 -6.74
CA CYS A 120 -15.81 -8.90 -7.02
C CYS A 120 -15.47 -9.17 -8.49
N ARG A 121 -14.40 -9.91 -8.77
CA ARG A 121 -13.94 -10.12 -10.16
C ARG A 121 -14.94 -10.87 -11.03
N THR A 122 -15.68 -11.82 -10.45
CA THR A 122 -16.67 -12.63 -11.17
C THR A 122 -17.87 -11.80 -11.60
N LEU A 123 -18.38 -10.96 -10.69
CA LEU A 123 -19.60 -10.18 -10.91
C LEU A 123 -19.34 -8.75 -11.38
N ARG A 124 -18.06 -8.34 -11.47
CA ARG A 124 -17.60 -7.00 -11.87
C ARG A 124 -18.31 -5.84 -11.16
N HIS A 125 -18.64 -6.04 -9.88
CA HIS A 125 -19.23 -4.98 -9.06
C HIS A 125 -18.32 -4.64 -7.89
N THR A 126 -18.37 -3.36 -7.50
CA THR A 126 -17.69 -2.86 -6.31
C THR A 126 -18.45 -3.28 -5.07
N GLN A 127 -17.77 -3.95 -4.15
CA GLN A 127 -18.32 -4.42 -2.88
C GLN A 127 -18.05 -3.42 -1.75
N ALA A 128 -16.90 -2.73 -1.80
CA ALA A 128 -16.52 -1.75 -0.79
C ALA A 128 -15.53 -0.69 -1.30
N SER A 129 -15.50 0.44 -0.60
CA SER A 129 -14.47 1.48 -0.67
C SER A 129 -13.40 1.22 0.37
N ILE A 130 -12.15 1.50 0.05
CA ILE A 130 -11.08 1.65 1.04
C ILE A 130 -10.62 3.10 1.01
N VAL A 131 -10.69 3.76 2.16
CA VAL A 131 -10.09 5.07 2.40
C VAL A 131 -9.18 4.91 3.60
N ASP A 132 -7.88 5.09 3.37
CA ASP A 132 -6.86 4.88 4.39
C ASP A 132 -6.89 3.45 4.96
N LEU A 133 -7.20 3.28 6.26
CA LEU A 133 -7.40 1.97 6.92
C LEU A 133 -8.86 1.74 7.31
N GLN A 134 -9.79 2.35 6.57
CA GLN A 134 -11.21 2.12 6.71
C GLN A 134 -11.76 1.50 5.44
N LEU A 135 -12.58 0.47 5.62
CA LEU A 135 -13.33 -0.18 4.56
C LEU A 135 -14.81 0.08 4.78
N VAL A 136 -15.50 0.60 3.75
CA VAL A 136 -16.93 0.89 3.79
C VAL A 136 -17.62 0.10 2.70
N THR A 137 -18.49 -0.83 3.08
CA THR A 137 -19.23 -1.67 2.13
C THR A 137 -20.32 -0.87 1.41
N ALA A 138 -20.84 -1.43 0.31
CA ALA A 138 -21.94 -0.83 -0.43
C ALA A 138 -23.22 -0.64 0.41
N SER A 139 -23.44 -1.46 1.44
CA SER A 139 -24.57 -1.31 2.38
C SER A 139 -24.36 -0.19 3.41
N GLY A 140 -23.15 0.38 3.48
CA GLY A 140 -22.76 1.36 4.50
C GLY A 140 -22.14 0.74 5.75
N THR A 141 -21.83 -0.56 5.76
CA THR A 141 -21.13 -1.17 6.91
C THR A 141 -19.67 -0.71 6.95
N HIS A 142 -19.22 -0.31 8.14
CA HIS A 142 -17.87 0.20 8.38
C HIS A 142 -17.00 -0.85 9.06
N TYR A 143 -15.80 -1.05 8.51
CA TYR A 143 -14.74 -1.88 9.07
C TYR A 143 -13.45 -1.09 9.19
N VAL A 144 -12.73 -1.32 10.28
CA VAL A 144 -11.34 -0.88 10.45
C VAL A 144 -10.44 -1.99 9.94
N LEU A 145 -9.48 -1.63 9.08
CA LEU A 145 -8.44 -2.51 8.59
C LEU A 145 -7.28 -2.50 9.58
N HIS A 146 -7.21 -3.53 10.44
CA HIS A 146 -6.13 -3.73 11.40
C HIS A 146 -4.93 -4.40 10.71
N PRO A 147 -3.81 -3.68 10.50
CA PRO A 147 -2.66 -4.23 9.81
C PRO A 147 -1.94 -5.28 10.66
N LEU A 148 -1.72 -6.47 10.11
CA LEU A 148 -1.06 -7.59 10.80
C LEU A 148 0.37 -7.81 10.31
N SER A 149 0.56 -7.89 8.99
CA SER A 149 1.86 -8.15 8.37
C SER A 149 1.93 -7.55 6.96
N VAL A 150 3.14 -7.51 6.40
CA VAL A 150 3.38 -7.16 5.00
C VAL A 150 4.36 -8.16 4.40
N HIS A 151 4.00 -8.72 3.25
CA HIS A 151 4.85 -9.65 2.51
C HIS A 151 5.92 -8.89 1.71
N ARG A 152 7.19 -8.96 2.10
CA ARG A 152 8.33 -8.37 1.37
C ARG A 152 9.45 -9.38 1.22
N ASP A 153 10.10 -9.39 0.06
CA ASP A 153 11.26 -10.24 -0.21
C ASP A 153 11.04 -11.73 0.10
N GLY A 154 9.82 -12.22 -0.15
CA GLY A 154 9.44 -13.62 0.09
C GLY A 154 9.13 -13.96 1.55
N VAL A 155 9.13 -12.98 2.46
CA VAL A 155 8.85 -13.17 3.89
C VAL A 155 7.72 -12.28 4.39
N ASP A 156 6.89 -12.81 5.29
CA ASP A 156 5.88 -12.02 5.98
C ASP A 156 6.49 -11.31 7.18
N LEU A 157 6.56 -9.98 7.10
CA LEU A 157 7.08 -9.14 8.17
C LEU A 157 5.92 -8.63 9.03
N PRO A 158 5.89 -8.90 10.34
CA PRO A 158 4.83 -8.40 11.20
C PRO A 158 4.89 -6.88 11.32
N VAL A 159 3.72 -6.25 11.38
CA VAL A 159 3.61 -4.81 11.62
C VAL A 159 4.05 -4.52 13.06
N LEU A 160 4.85 -3.48 13.24
CA LEU A 160 5.29 -3.05 14.56
C LEU A 160 4.13 -2.33 15.28
N THR A 161 3.61 -2.97 16.32
CA THR A 161 2.45 -2.52 17.10
C THR A 161 2.81 -1.96 18.48
N ASP A 162 4.01 -2.28 18.99
CA ASP A 162 4.49 -1.79 20.27
C ASP A 162 5.07 -0.36 20.15
N PRO A 163 4.49 0.64 20.86
CA PRO A 163 4.99 2.01 20.84
C PRO A 163 6.40 2.14 21.41
N ASP A 164 6.79 1.32 22.40
CA ASP A 164 8.10 1.43 23.04
C ASP A 164 9.20 0.90 22.11
N ALA A 165 8.98 -0.24 21.47
CA ALA A 165 9.85 -0.73 20.40
C ALA A 165 9.95 0.25 19.21
N PHE A 166 8.85 0.91 18.84
CA PHE A 166 8.90 1.95 17.80
C PHE A 166 9.77 3.14 18.23
N GLY A 167 9.58 3.63 19.46
CA GLY A 167 10.38 4.71 20.03
C GLY A 167 11.87 4.36 20.06
N ALA A 168 12.21 3.16 20.51
CA ALA A 168 13.59 2.68 20.56
C ALA A 168 14.25 2.61 19.17
N LEU A 169 13.54 2.09 18.16
CA LEU A 169 14.04 2.05 16.78
C LEU A 169 14.20 3.46 16.18
N LEU A 170 13.29 4.36 16.51
CA LEU A 170 13.35 5.74 16.07
C LEU A 170 14.56 6.45 16.68
N ASP A 171 14.75 6.35 17.99
CA ASP A 171 15.91 6.94 18.68
C ASP A 171 17.22 6.33 18.18
N LEU A 172 17.25 5.02 17.93
CA LEU A 172 18.40 4.35 17.31
C LEU A 172 18.70 4.90 15.91
N LEU A 173 17.67 5.16 15.09
CA LEU A 173 17.85 5.76 13.76
C LEU A 173 18.43 7.17 13.87
N PHE A 174 18.01 7.97 14.85
CA PHE A 174 18.49 9.35 15.02
C PHE A 174 19.88 9.42 15.65
N ALA A 175 20.25 8.46 16.51
CA ALA A 175 21.59 8.34 17.09
C ALA A 175 22.61 7.65 16.15
N SER A 176 22.21 7.32 14.92
CA SER A 176 22.92 6.38 14.05
C SER A 176 24.13 6.92 13.26
N GLU A 177 24.89 7.89 13.78
CA GLU A 177 26.09 8.40 13.10
C GLU A 177 27.11 7.29 12.76
N HIS A 178 27.13 6.22 13.56
CA HIS A 178 28.04 5.09 13.41
C HIS A 178 27.40 3.83 12.78
N LEU A 179 26.11 3.84 12.44
CA LEU A 179 25.50 2.69 11.76
C LEU A 179 25.79 2.77 10.26
N GLY A 180 26.23 1.64 9.69
CA GLY A 180 26.33 1.49 8.24
C GLY A 180 24.98 1.63 7.55
N GLU A 181 24.98 2.05 6.28
CA GLU A 181 23.74 2.40 5.55
C GLU A 181 22.75 1.23 5.46
N ALA A 182 23.24 0.00 5.28
CA ALA A 182 22.39 -1.19 5.26
C ALA A 182 21.54 -1.33 6.54
N ARG A 183 22.14 -1.05 7.71
CA ARG A 183 21.43 -1.15 9.00
C ARG A 183 20.43 0.00 9.18
N ARG A 184 20.78 1.21 8.72
CA ARG A 184 19.86 2.36 8.72
C ARG A 184 18.67 2.12 7.79
N ALA A 185 18.90 1.58 6.60
CA ALA A 185 17.85 1.20 5.66
C ALA A 185 16.90 0.16 6.27
N HIS A 186 17.44 -0.87 6.94
CA HIS A 186 16.62 -1.87 7.63
C HIS A 186 15.75 -1.26 8.75
N ILE A 187 16.30 -0.33 9.55
CA ILE A 187 15.53 0.37 10.60
C ILE A 187 14.42 1.22 9.97
N ARG A 188 14.72 1.99 8.90
CA ARG A 188 13.70 2.76 8.17
C ARG A 188 12.59 1.85 7.65
N GLN A 189 12.92 0.71 7.06
CA GLN A 189 11.95 -0.28 6.60
C GLN A 189 11.06 -0.79 7.74
N ARG A 190 11.62 -1.08 8.91
CA ARG A 190 10.81 -1.51 10.08
C ARG A 190 9.92 -0.40 10.61
N LEU A 191 10.40 0.84 10.65
CA LEU A 191 9.59 2.01 11.06
C LEU A 191 8.47 2.31 10.06
N GLU A 192 8.70 2.11 8.75
CA GLU A 192 7.66 2.19 7.73
C GLU A 192 6.55 1.17 7.96
N LEU A 193 6.91 -0.06 8.35
CA LEU A 193 6.00 -1.16 8.67
C LEU A 193 5.51 -1.12 10.13
N SER A 194 4.97 0.02 10.55
CA SER A 194 4.46 0.19 11.92
C SER A 194 3.09 0.85 11.96
N LEU A 195 2.40 0.68 13.10
CA LEU A 195 1.18 1.42 13.42
C LEU A 195 1.46 2.86 13.85
N PHE A 196 2.70 3.33 13.80
CA PHE A 196 3.11 4.65 14.24
C PHE A 196 3.76 5.44 13.10
N ARG A 197 3.80 6.76 13.25
CA ARG A 197 4.48 7.67 12.33
C ARG A 197 5.24 8.72 13.11
N VAL A 198 6.38 9.13 12.57
CA VAL A 198 7.16 10.23 13.15
C VAL A 198 6.29 11.49 13.23
N CYS A 199 6.36 12.19 14.35
CA CYS A 199 5.62 13.42 14.56
C CYS A 199 6.12 14.48 13.57
N ARG A 200 5.25 14.98 12.69
CA ARG A 200 5.65 15.98 11.69
C ARG A 200 6.06 17.33 12.31
N ARG A 201 5.60 17.61 13.55
CA ARG A 201 5.89 18.86 14.28
C ARG A 201 7.30 18.90 14.84
N CYS A 202 7.67 17.93 15.68
CA CYS A 202 9.01 17.89 16.29
C CYS A 202 10.01 17.04 15.51
N ARG A 203 9.55 16.15 14.61
CA ARG A 203 10.38 15.23 13.83
C ARG A 203 11.35 14.39 14.66
N ASN A 204 10.99 14.08 15.90
CA ASN A 204 11.86 13.43 16.89
C ASN A 204 13.21 14.16 17.12
N THR A 205 13.23 15.48 17.01
CA THR A 205 14.42 16.31 17.29
C THR A 205 14.45 16.77 18.76
N LEU A 206 15.45 17.56 19.16
CA LEU A 206 15.63 18.08 20.53
C LEU A 206 14.39 18.83 21.08
N GLN A 207 13.53 19.39 20.23
CA GLN A 207 12.27 20.03 20.64
C GLN A 207 11.14 19.02 20.93
N ARG A 208 11.45 17.73 21.00
CA ARG A 208 10.48 16.65 21.22
C ARG A 208 9.80 16.76 22.57
N GLU A 209 10.57 17.00 23.63
CA GLU A 209 10.09 16.95 25.03
C GLU A 209 8.93 17.93 25.27
N ASP A 210 9.00 19.11 24.67
CA ASP A 210 7.97 20.16 24.77
C ASP A 210 6.90 20.08 23.67
N CYS A 211 6.89 19.02 22.84
CA CYS A 211 5.99 18.99 21.70
C CYS A 211 4.55 18.69 22.13
N PRO A 212 3.60 19.64 21.96
CA PRO A 212 2.21 19.46 22.40
C PRO A 212 1.43 18.45 21.55
N ILE A 213 1.93 18.13 20.35
CA ILE A 213 1.25 17.24 19.41
C ILE A 213 1.47 15.77 19.78
N CYS A 214 2.71 15.40 20.10
CA CYS A 214 3.06 14.01 20.45
C CYS A 214 3.32 13.82 21.95
N SER A 215 3.14 14.85 22.77
CA SER A 215 3.36 14.82 24.22
C SER A 215 4.71 14.20 24.60
N GLY A 216 5.80 14.69 24.00
CA GLY A 216 7.14 14.18 24.29
C GLY A 216 7.55 12.87 23.60
N ARG A 217 6.65 12.16 22.91
CA ARG A 217 6.97 10.83 22.35
C ARG A 217 7.76 10.87 21.04
N GLY A 218 7.69 11.96 20.28
CA GLY A 218 8.34 12.07 18.97
C GLY A 218 7.61 11.39 17.81
N PHE A 219 6.54 10.65 18.10
CA PHE A 219 5.72 9.94 17.13
C PHE A 219 4.24 9.92 17.55
N LEU A 220 3.39 9.51 16.61
CA LEU A 220 1.94 9.41 16.76
C LEU A 220 1.46 8.06 16.22
N PRO A 221 0.37 7.49 16.75
CA PRO A 221 -0.33 6.41 16.07
C PRO A 221 -0.77 6.86 14.67
N ARG A 222 -0.71 5.95 13.70
CA ARG A 222 -1.34 6.13 12.39
C ARG A 222 -2.84 6.04 12.54
N VAL A 223 -3.32 5.09 13.34
CA VAL A 223 -4.72 4.82 13.63
C VAL A 223 -4.97 5.05 15.12
N THR A 224 -6.06 5.73 15.49
CA THR A 224 -6.50 5.79 16.89
C THR A 224 -7.22 4.50 17.29
N ALA A 225 -7.46 4.31 18.60
CA ALA A 225 -8.20 3.16 19.13
C ALA A 225 -9.62 3.00 18.51
N ASP A 226 -10.19 4.08 18.00
CA ASP A 226 -11.50 4.10 17.33
C ASP A 226 -11.41 3.89 15.80
N GLY A 227 -10.23 3.51 15.28
CA GLY A 227 -10.04 3.30 13.84
C GLY A 227 -9.97 4.60 13.01
N VAL A 228 -9.94 5.77 13.66
CA VAL A 228 -9.90 7.08 12.99
C VAL A 228 -8.44 7.51 12.81
N LEU A 229 -8.01 7.78 11.58
CA LEU A 229 -6.71 8.42 11.38
C LEU A 229 -6.75 9.87 11.89
N ALA A 230 -5.66 10.31 12.53
CA ALA A 230 -5.36 11.74 12.62
C ALA A 230 -5.16 12.28 11.20
N ARG A 231 -6.22 12.91 10.64
CA ARG A 231 -6.36 13.37 9.25
C ARG A 231 -5.03 13.88 8.67
N ALA A 232 -4.58 13.25 7.59
CA ALA A 232 -3.64 13.89 6.66
C ALA A 232 -4.44 14.87 5.79
N SER A 233 -3.82 16.00 5.45
CA SER A 233 -4.43 17.07 4.67
C SER A 233 -4.94 16.59 3.31
N GLU A 234 -6.12 17.09 2.92
CA GLU A 234 -6.91 16.73 1.75
C GLU A 234 -6.24 17.04 0.40
N GLU A 235 -5.13 17.80 0.42
CA GLU A 235 -4.42 18.30 -0.77
C GLU A 235 -3.61 17.23 -1.53
N GLU A 236 -3.25 16.11 -0.91
CA GLU A 236 -2.42 15.07 -1.56
C GLU A 236 -3.24 14.05 -2.40
N ARG A 237 -4.58 14.13 -2.37
CA ARG A 237 -5.50 13.11 -2.93
C ARG A 237 -5.88 13.31 -4.40
N LYS A 238 -5.47 14.42 -5.04
CA LYS A 238 -6.12 14.89 -6.28
C LYS A 238 -5.46 14.54 -7.62
N THR A 239 -4.43 13.70 -7.68
CA THR A 239 -3.83 13.42 -9.00
C THR A 239 -3.18 12.04 -9.09
N CYS A 240 -4.03 11.08 -9.43
CA CYS A 240 -3.86 9.90 -10.27
C CYS A 240 -5.23 9.66 -10.93
#